data_AF-A0A2E6BMZ0-F1
#
_entry.id   AF-A0A2E6BMZ0-F1
#
_cell.length_a   1.000
_cell.length_b   1.000
_cell.length_c   1.000
_cell.angle_alpha   90.00
_cell.angle_beta   90.00
_cell.angle_gamma   90.00
#
_symmetry.space_group_name_H-M   'P 1'
#
loop_
_entity.id
_entity.type
_entity.pdbx_description
1 polymer ?
#
loop_
_entity_poly.entity_id
_entity_poly.type
_entity_poly.pdbx_seq_one_letter_code
_entity_poly.pdbx_strand_id
1 'polypeptide(L)'
;MKNNEKFLKKITSLKETISYEKALYLNALYKKSPYPLSKNFLPTGWHWIYFNENYKLKDISTDGHLKRGKILPAFKGYKRMYAGGKLDFKKKIRFGEILEKISFVDSIKKKIKKDKQTLYFVRQKIFFKMSIVFS
;
A
#
# COMPACT_ATOMS: atom_id res chain seq x y z
N MET A 1 19.53 12.09 16.78
CA MET A 1 18.41 11.39 16.10
C MET A 1 18.25 12.01 14.72
N LYS A 2 18.55 11.27 13.64
CA LYS A 2 18.45 11.80 12.26
C LYS A 2 17.02 12.24 11.97
N ASN A 3 16.88 13.42 11.34
CA ASN A 3 15.63 14.09 11.06
C ASN A 3 14.62 13.16 10.34
N ASN A 4 13.66 12.61 11.08
CA ASN A 4 12.59 11.76 10.56
C ASN A 4 11.49 12.60 9.89
N GLU A 5 11.48 13.92 10.09
CA GLU A 5 10.45 14.82 9.59
C GLU A 5 10.49 14.92 8.06
N LYS A 6 11.66 14.73 7.45
CA LYS A 6 11.80 14.71 5.99
C LYS A 6 10.97 13.63 5.27
N PHE A 7 10.50 12.63 6.01
CA PHE A 7 9.63 11.57 5.46
C PHE A 7 8.15 11.92 5.60
N LEU A 8 7.80 12.83 6.52
CA LEU A 8 6.42 13.24 6.74
C LEU A 8 5.91 14.02 5.54
N LYS A 9 4.66 13.74 5.15
CA LYS A 9 3.96 14.43 4.07
C LYS A 9 4.63 14.37 2.69
N LYS A 10 5.71 13.58 2.51
CA LYS A 10 6.25 13.29 1.19
C LYS A 10 5.23 12.44 0.42
N ILE A 11 4.67 13.00 -0.64
CA ILE A 11 3.66 12.36 -1.47
C ILE A 11 4.32 11.48 -2.53
N THR A 12 3.81 10.27 -2.68
CA THR A 12 4.09 9.36 -3.80
C THR A 12 2.78 9.09 -4.52
N SER A 13 2.80 9.11 -5.85
CA SER A 13 1.65 8.77 -6.70
C SER A 13 1.98 7.64 -7.67
N LEU A 14 1.05 6.73 -7.88
CA LEU A 14 1.10 5.66 -8.87
C LEU A 14 -0.23 5.58 -9.61
N LYS A 15 -0.19 5.48 -10.94
CA LYS A 15 -1.39 5.24 -11.76
C LYS A 15 -1.40 3.82 -12.26
N GLU A 16 -2.56 3.19 -12.24
CA GLU A 16 -2.75 1.85 -12.79
C GLU A 16 -4.16 1.68 -13.33
N THR A 17 -4.29 1.01 -14.47
CA THR A 17 -5.57 0.55 -15.00
C THR A 17 -6.03 -0.68 -14.21
N ILE A 18 -7.25 -0.63 -13.70
CA ILE A 18 -7.84 -1.74 -12.94
C ILE A 18 -8.29 -2.82 -13.90
N SER A 19 -7.37 -3.72 -14.24
CA SER A 19 -7.59 -4.79 -15.21
C SER A 19 -8.42 -5.94 -14.61
N TYR A 20 -9.26 -6.56 -15.43
CA TYR A 20 -10.07 -7.72 -15.02
C TYR A 20 -9.20 -8.98 -14.86
N GLU A 21 -8.15 -9.09 -15.65
CA GLU A 21 -7.23 -10.23 -15.70
C GLU A 21 -6.53 -10.44 -14.35
N LYS A 22 -6.09 -9.36 -13.69
CA LYS A 22 -5.49 -9.47 -12.36
C LYS A 22 -6.49 -9.99 -11.32
N ALA A 23 -7.75 -9.56 -11.40
CA ALA A 23 -8.80 -10.07 -10.52
C ALA A 23 -9.10 -11.55 -10.78
N LEU A 24 -8.99 -12.03 -12.02
CA LEU A 24 -9.10 -13.46 -12.32
C LEU A 24 -8.02 -14.27 -11.59
N TYR A 25 -6.77 -13.79 -11.56
CA TYR A 25 -5.69 -14.49 -10.85
C TYR A 25 -5.95 -14.59 -9.35
N LEU A 26 -6.38 -13.50 -8.71
CA LEU A 26 -6.77 -13.56 -7.29
C LEU A 26 -7.97 -14.48 -7.07
N ASN A 27 -8.99 -14.42 -7.93
CA ASN A 27 -10.17 -15.26 -7.82
C ASN A 27 -9.83 -16.76 -7.89
N ALA A 28 -8.87 -17.14 -8.73
CA ALA A 28 -8.41 -18.52 -8.88
C ALA A 28 -7.71 -19.09 -7.64
N LEU A 29 -7.23 -18.23 -6.73
CA LEU A 29 -6.62 -18.68 -5.45
C LEU A 29 -7.67 -19.20 -4.46
N TYR A 30 -8.94 -18.87 -4.63
CA TYR A 30 -10.01 -19.33 -3.77
C TYR A 30 -10.57 -20.68 -4.26
N LYS A 31 -10.67 -21.66 -3.36
CA LYS A 31 -11.44 -22.89 -3.63
C LYS A 31 -12.91 -22.58 -3.97
N LYS A 32 -13.47 -21.59 -3.27
CA LYS A 32 -14.78 -20.97 -3.54
C LYS A 32 -14.67 -19.51 -3.18
N SER A 33 -14.72 -18.62 -4.17
CA SER A 33 -14.60 -17.19 -3.92
C SER A 33 -15.79 -16.69 -3.09
N PRO A 34 -15.54 -15.90 -2.02
CA PRO A 34 -16.62 -15.27 -1.26
C PRO A 34 -17.31 -14.14 -2.03
N TYR A 35 -16.75 -13.70 -3.17
CA TYR A 35 -17.32 -12.65 -4.01
C TYR A 35 -17.47 -13.15 -5.46
N PRO A 36 -18.69 -13.12 -6.04
CA PRO A 36 -18.84 -13.44 -7.45
C PRO A 36 -18.10 -12.38 -8.27
N LEU A 37 -17.13 -12.83 -9.07
CA LEU A 37 -16.35 -11.95 -9.92
C LEU A 37 -17.18 -11.60 -11.17
N SER A 38 -17.77 -10.41 -11.17
CA SER A 38 -18.40 -9.83 -12.36
C SER A 38 -17.35 -9.13 -13.24
N LYS A 39 -17.59 -9.01 -14.55
CA LYS A 39 -16.73 -8.21 -15.45
C LYS A 39 -16.89 -6.68 -15.30
N ASN A 40 -17.83 -6.23 -14.48
CA ASN A 40 -18.17 -4.81 -14.37
C ASN A 40 -17.37 -4.10 -13.28
N PHE A 41 -17.39 -4.64 -12.06
CA PHE A 41 -16.83 -3.97 -10.89
C PHE A 41 -15.86 -4.86 -10.12
N LEU A 42 -14.76 -4.25 -9.67
CA LEU A 42 -13.81 -4.88 -8.77
C LEU A 42 -14.46 -5.16 -7.40
N PRO A 43 -14.37 -6.39 -6.87
CA PRO A 43 -14.87 -6.69 -5.54
C PRO A 43 -14.21 -5.83 -4.45
N THR A 44 -14.99 -5.50 -3.42
CA THR A 44 -14.51 -4.69 -2.29
C THR A 44 -13.30 -5.34 -1.63
N GLY A 45 -12.26 -4.55 -1.38
CA GLY A 45 -11.01 -5.03 -0.81
C GLY A 45 -10.03 -5.65 -1.81
N TRP A 46 -10.40 -5.88 -3.07
CA TRP A 46 -9.46 -6.49 -4.03
C TRP A 46 -8.47 -5.48 -4.64
N HIS A 47 -8.59 -4.20 -4.32
CA HIS A 47 -7.66 -3.15 -4.76
C HIS A 47 -6.20 -3.39 -4.34
N TRP A 48 -5.94 -4.27 -3.36
CA TRP A 48 -4.59 -4.59 -2.87
C TRP A 48 -3.70 -5.32 -3.90
N ILE A 49 -4.26 -5.95 -4.93
CA ILE A 49 -3.47 -6.65 -5.98
C ILE A 49 -3.01 -5.72 -7.11
N TYR A 50 -3.44 -4.46 -7.06
CA TYR A 50 -3.06 -3.39 -7.97
C TYR A 50 -2.04 -2.46 -7.30
N PHE A 51 -1.43 -1.60 -8.09
CA PHE A 51 -0.36 -0.67 -7.70
C PHE A 51 0.87 -1.39 -7.16
N ASN A 52 1.24 -2.49 -7.81
CA ASN A 52 2.42 -3.26 -7.46
C ASN A 52 3.68 -2.42 -7.72
N GLU A 53 4.51 -2.28 -6.69
CA GLU A 53 5.72 -1.47 -6.78
C GLU A 53 6.79 -2.25 -7.55
N ASN A 54 7.21 -1.72 -8.71
CA ASN A 54 8.26 -2.35 -9.53
C ASN A 54 9.64 -1.86 -9.08
N TYR A 55 10.24 -2.55 -8.11
CA TYR A 55 11.59 -2.24 -7.63
C TYR A 55 12.63 -3.14 -8.29
N LYS A 56 13.79 -2.56 -8.62
CA LYS A 56 14.96 -3.35 -9.02
C LYS A 56 15.38 -4.24 -7.86
N LEU A 57 15.82 -5.46 -8.14
CA LEU A 57 16.27 -6.42 -7.11
C LEU A 57 17.32 -5.81 -6.17
N LYS A 58 18.25 -5.00 -6.70
CA LYS A 58 19.26 -4.28 -5.91
C LYS A 58 18.69 -3.32 -4.87
N ASP A 59 17.43 -2.93 -4.99
CA ASP A 59 16.74 -2.03 -4.07
C ASP A 59 15.93 -2.78 -3.01
N ILE A 60 15.82 -4.10 -3.13
CA ILE A 60 15.14 -4.98 -2.18
C ILE A 60 16.14 -5.36 -1.08
N SER A 61 15.66 -5.39 0.16
CA SER A 61 16.39 -5.80 1.35
C SER A 61 16.19 -7.30 1.59
N THR A 62 17.01 -7.91 2.46
CA THR A 62 16.91 -9.34 2.79
C THR A 62 15.55 -9.77 3.38
N ASP A 63 14.74 -8.82 3.85
CA ASP A 63 13.37 -9.03 4.35
C ASP A 63 12.30 -8.94 3.23
N GLY A 64 12.71 -8.90 1.96
CA GLY A 64 11.81 -8.84 0.80
C GLY A 64 11.15 -7.47 0.59
N HIS A 65 11.45 -6.48 1.42
CA HIS A 65 10.91 -5.13 1.32
C HIS A 65 11.93 -4.15 0.73
N LEU A 66 11.47 -3.00 0.24
CA LEU A 66 12.37 -1.93 -0.19
C LEU A 66 13.37 -1.58 0.93
N LYS A 67 14.63 -1.36 0.54
CA LYS A 67 15.70 -0.90 1.42
C LYS A 67 15.25 0.32 2.23
N ARG A 68 15.51 0.27 3.54
CA ARG A 68 15.12 1.31 4.51
C ARG A 68 15.79 2.65 4.14
N GLY A 69 15.18 3.76 4.54
CA GLY A 69 15.72 5.11 4.30
C GLY A 69 15.25 5.78 3.00
N LYS A 70 14.60 5.05 2.09
CA LYS A 70 14.03 5.61 0.85
C LYS A 70 12.65 6.24 1.06
N ILE A 71 11.74 5.48 1.65
CA ILE A 71 10.33 5.87 1.87
C ILE A 71 10.05 6.09 3.36
N LEU A 72 10.70 5.30 4.22
CA LEU A 72 10.61 5.39 5.68
C LEU A 72 11.99 5.63 6.29
N PRO A 73 12.09 6.17 7.51
CA PRO A 73 13.38 6.26 8.19
C PRO A 73 14.13 4.93 8.23
N ALA A 74 15.46 5.03 8.22
CA ALA A 74 16.32 3.87 8.37
C ALA A 74 16.33 3.37 9.82
N PHE A 75 15.24 2.71 10.24
CA PHE A 75 15.15 1.99 11.51
C PHE A 75 16.02 0.71 11.43
N LYS A 76 17.34 0.85 11.60
CA LYS A 76 18.29 -0.28 11.58
C LYS A 76 18.01 -1.24 12.73
N GLY A 77 18.10 -2.56 12.49
CA GLY A 77 17.92 -3.61 13.50
C GLY A 77 16.47 -3.96 13.85
N TYR A 78 15.48 -3.20 13.38
CA TYR A 78 14.07 -3.46 13.68
C TYR A 78 13.42 -4.37 12.63
N LYS A 79 12.70 -5.41 13.09
CA LYS A 79 11.76 -6.16 12.26
C LYS A 79 10.58 -5.27 11.87
N ARG A 80 10.02 -5.49 10.67
CA ARG A 80 8.81 -4.80 10.19
C ARG A 80 7.61 -5.71 10.42
N MET A 81 6.48 -5.13 10.81
CA MET A 81 5.20 -5.83 10.87
C MET A 81 4.08 -4.89 10.43
N TYR A 82 3.02 -5.45 9.86
CA TYR A 82 1.78 -4.72 9.64
C TYR A 82 1.01 -4.64 10.97
N ALA A 83 0.91 -3.45 11.53
CA ALA A 83 0.25 -3.23 12.83
C ALA A 83 -1.27 -3.04 12.73
N GLY A 84 -1.85 -3.15 11.52
CA GLY A 84 -3.27 -2.92 11.26
C GLY A 84 -3.52 -1.71 10.36
N GLY A 85 -4.78 -1.50 9.99
CA GLY A 85 -5.20 -0.39 9.13
C GLY A 85 -6.71 -0.18 9.14
N LYS A 86 -7.13 1.00 8.67
CA LYS A 86 -8.54 1.37 8.47
C LYS A 86 -8.77 1.62 6.98
N LEU A 87 -9.83 1.03 6.45
CA LEU A 87 -10.24 1.17 5.05
C LEU A 87 -11.65 1.75 5.00
N ASP A 88 -11.86 2.76 4.14
CA ASP A 88 -13.16 3.37 3.89
C ASP A 88 -13.48 3.25 2.38
N PHE A 89 -14.45 2.42 2.03
CA PHE A 89 -14.88 2.22 0.63
C PHE A 89 -15.98 3.21 0.27
N LYS A 90 -15.65 4.24 -0.51
CA LYS A 90 -16.59 5.32 -0.86
C LYS A 90 -17.39 5.07 -2.13
N LYS A 91 -16.83 4.32 -3.10
CA LYS A 91 -17.44 4.02 -4.40
C LYS A 91 -16.98 2.65 -4.89
N LYS A 92 -17.77 2.01 -5.75
CA LYS A 92 -17.33 0.84 -6.52
C LYS A 92 -16.31 1.28 -7.57
N ILE A 93 -15.39 0.39 -7.93
CA ILE A 93 -14.35 0.61 -8.94
C ILE A 93 -14.72 -0.22 -10.16
N ARG A 94 -14.81 0.38 -11.33
CA ARG A 94 -15.12 -0.34 -12.58
C ARG A 94 -13.83 -0.90 -13.18
N PHE A 95 -13.90 -2.10 -13.75
CA PHE A 95 -12.77 -2.62 -14.52
C PHE A 95 -12.52 -1.75 -15.76
N GLY A 96 -11.25 -1.56 -16.12
CA GLY A 96 -10.80 -0.68 -17.20
C GLY A 96 -10.59 0.78 -16.77
N GLU A 97 -11.01 1.19 -15.57
CA GLU A 97 -10.74 2.54 -15.07
C GLU A 97 -9.27 2.72 -14.69
N ILE A 98 -8.74 3.91 -14.95
CA ILE A 98 -7.42 4.33 -14.47
C ILE A 98 -7.59 4.97 -13.09
N LEU A 99 -7.03 4.31 -12.08
CA LEU A 99 -6.97 4.86 -10.73
C LEU A 99 -5.58 5.40 -10.43
N GLU A 100 -5.53 6.46 -9.62
CA GLU A 100 -4.33 7.04 -9.06
C GLU A 100 -4.28 6.76 -7.55
N LYS A 101 -3.27 6.02 -7.10
CA LYS A 101 -2.96 5.78 -5.69
C LYS A 101 -1.99 6.86 -5.20
N ILE A 102 -2.49 7.72 -4.32
CA ILE A 102 -1.71 8.77 -3.66
C ILE A 102 -1.42 8.32 -2.24
N SER A 103 -0.16 8.34 -1.82
CA SER A 103 0.25 7.91 -0.48
C SER A 103 1.31 8.81 0.15
N PHE A 104 1.30 8.92 1.48
CA PHE A 104 2.33 9.62 2.24
C PHE A 104 2.44 9.10 3.67
N VAL A 105 3.57 9.36 4.32
CA VAL A 105 3.72 9.10 5.76
C VAL A 105 3.06 10.23 6.53
N ASP A 106 2.03 9.87 7.28
CA ASP A 106 1.21 10.81 8.03
C ASP A 106 1.76 11.03 9.44
N SER A 107 2.30 9.99 10.09
CA SER A 107 2.97 10.15 11.39
C SER A 107 4.00 9.06 11.66
N ILE A 108 4.96 9.39 12.53
CA ILE A 108 5.98 8.46 13.05
C ILE A 108 6.01 8.63 14.57
N LYS A 109 5.69 7.58 15.32
CA LYS A 109 5.66 7.61 16.79
C LYS A 109 6.64 6.61 17.38
N LYS A 110 7.48 7.05 18.31
CA LYS A 110 8.34 6.17 19.11
C LYS A 110 7.59 5.73 20.37
N LYS A 111 7.57 4.44 20.66
CA LYS A 111 7.05 3.88 21.91
C LYS A 111 8.12 3.03 22.57
N ILE A 112 8.37 3.26 23.85
CA ILE A 112 9.28 2.43 24.65
C ILE A 112 8.41 1.46 25.45
N LYS A 113 8.70 0.16 25.33
CA LYS A 113 8.05 -0.90 26.11
C LYS A 113 8.65 -0.99 27.52
N LYS A 114 7.96 -1.68 28.42
CA LYS A 114 8.38 -1.89 29.81
C LYS A 114 9.77 -2.53 29.94
N ASP A 115 10.13 -3.40 29.01
CA ASP A 115 11.42 -4.08 28.89
C ASP A 115 12.50 -3.25 28.17
N LYS A 116 12.31 -1.93 28.06
CA LYS A 116 13.19 -0.99 27.35
C LYS A 116 13.32 -1.22 25.84
N GLN A 117 12.54 -2.13 25.24
CA GLN A 117 12.48 -2.26 23.78
C GLN A 117 11.81 -1.04 23.15
N THR A 118 12.40 -0.50 22.09
CA THR A 118 11.81 0.60 21.32
C THR A 118 11.02 0.06 20.14
N LEU A 119 9.80 0.57 19.94
CA LEU A 119 9.01 0.40 18.73
C LEU A 119 8.84 1.74 18.03
N TYR A 120 8.84 1.70 16.69
CA TYR A 120 8.44 2.83 15.87
C TYR A 120 7.16 2.47 15.11
N PHE A 121 6.12 3.25 15.34
CA PHE A 121 4.86 3.15 14.60
C PHE A 121 4.87 4.19 13.48
N VAL A 122 4.77 3.72 12.26
CA VAL A 122 4.62 4.57 11.08
C VAL A 122 3.19 4.44 10.60
N ARG A 123 2.46 5.56 10.51
CA ARG A 123 1.14 5.60 9.88
C ARG A 123 1.28 6.13 8.46
N GLN A 124 0.89 5.32 7.49
CA GLN A 124 0.75 5.74 6.10
C GLN A 124 -0.72 6.08 5.82
N LYS A 125 -0.96 7.15 5.07
CA LYS A 125 -2.29 7.48 4.55
C LYS A 125 -2.29 7.27 3.05
N ILE A 126 -3.35 6.65 2.55
CA ILE A 126 -3.50 6.29 1.14
C ILE A 126 -4.88 6.75 0.67
N PHE A 127 -4.92 7.36 -0.51
CA PHE A 127 -6.13 7.76 -1.20
C PHE A 127 -6.10 7.22 -2.62
N PHE A 128 -7.27 6.82 -3.12
CA PHE A 128 -7.45 6.43 -4.50
C PHE A 128 -8.35 7.46 -5.18
N LYS A 129 -7.90 7.99 -6.31
CA LYS A 129 -8.67 8.92 -7.14
C LYS A 129 -8.90 8.28 -8.51
N MET A 130 -10.12 8.42 -9.03
CA MET A 130 -10.35 8.16 -10.45
C MET A 130 -9.66 9.26 -11.25
N SER A 131 -8.84 8.87 -12.23
CA SER A 131 -8.37 9.83 -13.22
C SER A 131 -9.54 10.11 -14.16
N ILE A 132 -10.01 11.36 -14.18
CA ILE A 132 -10.96 11.80 -15.22
C ILE A 132 -10.14 11.83 -16.52
N VAL A 133 -10.40 10.88 -17.41
CA VAL A 133 -9.94 10.97 -18.79
C VAL A 133 -10.96 11.86 -19.49
N PHE A 134 -10.57 13.10 -19.82
CA PHE A 134 -11.32 13.88 -20.78
C PHE A 134 -11.15 13.17 -22.13
N SER A 135 -12.25 12.62 -22.65
CA SER A 135 -12.39 12.14 -24.02
C SER A 135 -12.48 13.32 -24.97
#